data_AF-A0A3L8Q1X4-F1
#
_entry.id   AF-A0A3L8Q1X4-F1
#
_cell.length_a   1.000
_cell.length_b   1.000
_cell.length_c   1.000
_cell.angle_alpha   90.00
_cell.angle_beta   90.00
_cell.angle_gamma   90.00
#
_symmetry.space_group_name_H-M   'P 1'
#
loop_
_entity.id
_entity.type
_entity.pdbx_description
1 polymer ?
#
loop_
_entity_poly.entity_id
_entity_poly.type
_entity_poly.pdbx_seq_one_letter_code
_entity_poly.pdbx_strand_id
1 'polypeptide(L)'
;MDKILIVDDNLSVCQALALMLELNGHRALFCHTESDALSIIEQQDISLVIQDMNFSADTTSGQEGQQLFYAIRELQPNLPIILITAWTQLEMAVELVKEGSADYMSKPWDDDKLLTSISNLLELHRATKNNQQLKRVDNQRTEQIAKADLCGLVFASGTMQRVVDLALQLANSDVSVLVAGPNGAGKDKVADILHANSPLKDKPLIKVNIGALPSELLEAELFGAEAGAFTGASKTRVGRFEAANGGTLFLDEIGNLPLSGQVKLLRILQTGEYERLGSSQTRKVNVRVISATNADLLSDIANGSFREDLYYRLNVIELKVPALCERKDDIVPLIEHFIGPEFSLEKMTKQALLSHPWNGNVRELQNACKRATLLARDSKLQPQDFGLVASDVNQEIEVNKQQILDAMEQHNGVIAHVAKSVGLSRQALYRRLDKFGIER
;
A
#
# COMPACT_ATOMS: atom_id res chain seq x y z
N MET A 1 14.28 15.93 -18.61
CA MET A 1 14.47 16.51 -19.95
C MET A 1 14.65 15.35 -20.90
N ASP A 2 13.71 15.14 -21.82
CA ASP A 2 13.73 13.99 -22.72
C ASP A 2 14.88 14.13 -23.72
N LYS A 3 15.56 13.01 -24.00
CA LYS A 3 16.60 12.95 -25.02
C LYS A 3 15.98 12.46 -26.31
N ILE A 4 16.09 13.24 -27.37
CA ILE A 4 15.54 12.93 -28.68
C ILE A 4 16.72 12.75 -29.65
N LEU A 5 16.76 11.60 -30.32
CA LEU A 5 17.78 11.29 -31.31
C LEU A 5 17.26 11.62 -32.70
N ILE A 6 18.00 12.42 -33.46
CA ILE A 6 17.74 12.74 -34.86
C ILE A 6 18.68 11.89 -35.73
N VAL A 7 18.15 11.23 -36.74
CA VAL A 7 18.93 10.45 -37.71
C VAL A 7 18.64 10.99 -39.10
N ASP A 8 19.58 11.77 -39.64
CA ASP A 8 19.46 12.42 -40.95
C ASP A 8 20.87 12.74 -41.48
N ASP A 9 21.12 12.54 -42.77
CA ASP A 9 22.42 12.85 -43.39
C ASP A 9 22.60 14.34 -43.69
N ASN A 10 21.51 15.08 -43.76
CA ASN A 10 21.51 16.51 -43.99
C ASN A 10 21.75 17.28 -42.70
N LEU A 11 22.96 17.82 -42.57
CA LEU A 11 23.37 18.60 -41.40
C LEU A 11 22.45 19.82 -41.14
N SER A 12 21.95 20.48 -42.17
CA SER A 12 21.04 21.62 -42.00
C SER A 12 19.69 21.21 -41.43
N VAL A 13 19.18 20.04 -41.82
CA VAL A 13 17.96 19.45 -41.25
C VAL A 13 18.18 19.07 -39.78
N CYS A 14 19.29 18.38 -39.48
CA CYS A 14 19.68 18.04 -38.11
C CYS A 14 19.75 19.28 -37.20
N GLN A 15 20.39 20.35 -37.67
CA GLN A 15 20.54 21.58 -36.89
C GLN A 15 19.21 22.31 -36.67
N ALA A 16 18.35 22.35 -37.69
CA ALA A 16 17.02 22.97 -37.57
C ALA A 16 16.16 22.23 -36.54
N LEU A 17 16.10 20.90 -36.65
CA LEU A 17 15.38 20.05 -35.69
C LEU A 17 15.98 20.16 -34.29
N ALA A 18 17.31 20.11 -34.15
CA ALA A 18 17.97 20.24 -32.85
C ALA A 18 17.63 21.57 -32.17
N LEU A 19 17.71 22.69 -32.91
CA LEU A 19 17.36 24.01 -32.39
C LEU A 19 15.89 24.08 -31.95
N MET A 20 14.97 23.57 -32.78
CA MET A 20 13.54 23.52 -32.45
C MET A 20 13.30 22.71 -31.16
N LEU A 21 13.92 21.54 -31.03
CA LEU A 21 13.77 20.67 -29.86
C LEU A 21 14.34 21.33 -28.59
N GLU A 22 15.51 21.97 -28.69
CA GLU A 22 16.17 22.65 -27.56
C GLU A 22 15.35 23.84 -27.06
N LEU A 23 14.80 24.66 -27.97
CA LEU A 23 13.91 25.78 -27.62
C LEU A 23 12.64 25.32 -26.91
N ASN A 24 12.20 24.08 -27.16
CA ASN A 24 11.02 23.48 -26.54
C ASN A 24 11.36 22.56 -25.35
N GLY A 25 12.57 22.66 -24.80
CA GLY A 25 12.92 22.00 -23.54
C GLY A 25 13.27 20.51 -23.67
N HIS A 26 13.61 20.05 -24.87
CA HIS A 26 14.16 18.71 -25.11
C HIS A 26 15.66 18.78 -25.34
N ARG A 27 16.37 17.67 -25.09
CA ARG A 27 17.79 17.54 -25.43
C ARG A 27 17.92 16.80 -26.76
N ALA A 28 18.48 17.46 -27.77
CA ALA A 28 18.72 16.84 -29.07
C ALA A 28 20.09 16.13 -29.11
N LEU A 29 20.12 14.95 -29.71
CA LEU A 29 21.31 14.29 -30.22
C LEU A 29 21.07 14.06 -31.72
N PHE A 30 22.11 14.06 -32.54
CA PHE A 30 21.96 13.70 -33.94
C PHE A 30 23.12 12.82 -34.41
N CYS A 31 22.83 11.98 -35.39
CA CYS A 31 23.79 11.12 -36.06
C CYS A 31 23.41 10.99 -37.54
N HIS A 32 24.35 10.50 -38.35
CA HIS A 32 24.24 10.50 -39.81
C HIS A 32 24.23 9.09 -40.40
N THR A 33 24.36 8.06 -39.57
CA THR A 33 24.44 6.67 -40.01
C THR A 33 23.57 5.77 -39.14
N GLU A 34 23.08 4.67 -39.73
CA GLU A 34 22.34 3.62 -39.02
C GLU A 34 23.15 3.04 -37.85
N SER A 35 24.43 2.75 -38.07
CA SER A 35 25.30 2.16 -37.04
C SER A 35 25.48 3.08 -35.83
N ASP A 36 25.61 4.39 -36.06
CA ASP A 36 25.72 5.36 -34.98
C ASP A 36 24.39 5.48 -34.21
N ALA A 37 23.26 5.46 -34.92
CA ALA A 37 21.94 5.52 -34.32
C ALA A 37 21.70 4.36 -33.34
N LEU A 38 21.97 3.13 -33.77
CA LEU A 38 21.83 1.93 -32.93
C LEU A 38 22.77 1.97 -31.72
N SER A 39 24.04 2.35 -31.93
CA SER A 39 25.02 2.50 -30.86
C SER A 39 24.58 3.52 -29.79
N ILE A 40 24.03 4.67 -30.22
CA ILE A 40 23.51 5.70 -29.29
C ILE A 40 22.30 5.18 -28.51
N ILE A 41 21.38 4.46 -29.16
CA ILE A 41 20.17 3.90 -28.52
C ILE A 41 20.53 2.85 -27.47
N GLU A 42 21.59 2.06 -27.69
CA GLU A 42 22.07 1.09 -26.70
C GLU A 42 22.74 1.74 -25.49
N GLN A 43 23.48 2.83 -25.72
CA GLN A 43 24.31 3.47 -24.69
C GLN A 43 23.60 4.57 -23.91
N GLN A 44 22.51 5.13 -24.43
CA GLN A 44 21.78 6.24 -23.81
C GLN A 44 20.28 5.96 -23.69
N ASP A 45 19.66 6.50 -22.63
CA ASP A 45 18.21 6.49 -22.46
C ASP A 45 17.57 7.52 -23.41
N ILE A 46 17.34 7.10 -24.65
CA ILE A 46 16.64 7.87 -25.68
C ILE A 46 15.14 7.75 -25.46
N SER A 47 14.44 8.88 -25.48
CA SER A 47 12.98 8.93 -25.25
C SER A 47 12.16 8.90 -26.53
N LEU A 48 12.74 9.34 -27.66
CA LEU A 48 12.11 9.36 -28.98
C LEU A 48 13.19 9.45 -30.07
N VAL A 49 12.96 8.81 -31.21
CA VAL A 49 13.81 8.92 -32.41
C VAL A 49 13.05 9.67 -33.50
N ILE A 50 13.69 10.66 -34.11
CA ILE A 50 13.25 11.30 -35.35
C ILE A 50 14.20 10.80 -36.44
N GLN A 51 13.65 10.12 -37.44
CA GLN A 51 14.46 9.37 -38.40
C GLN A 51 14.06 9.72 -39.83
N ASP A 52 15.02 10.10 -40.67
CA ASP A 52 14.77 10.22 -42.10
C ASP A 52 14.57 8.83 -42.74
N MET A 53 13.77 8.80 -43.80
CA MET A 53 13.56 7.60 -44.60
C MET A 53 14.72 7.30 -45.55
N ASN A 54 15.56 8.29 -45.85
CA ASN A 54 16.78 8.10 -46.65
C ASN A 54 17.88 8.95 -46.02
N PHE A 55 19.04 8.37 -45.77
CA PHE A 55 20.18 9.09 -45.19
C PHE A 55 21.47 8.75 -45.94
N SER A 56 21.34 8.46 -47.24
CA SER A 56 22.42 8.34 -48.20
C SER A 56 22.08 9.12 -49.48
N ALA A 57 23.08 9.82 -50.03
CA ALA A 57 22.89 10.85 -51.07
C ALA A 57 22.34 10.33 -52.43
N ASP A 58 22.28 9.02 -52.65
CA ASP A 58 21.91 8.40 -53.93
C ASP A 58 20.67 7.48 -53.86
N THR A 59 19.93 7.47 -52.73
CA THR A 59 18.78 6.57 -52.56
C THR A 59 17.47 7.33 -52.35
N THR A 60 16.43 6.94 -53.09
CA THR A 60 15.06 7.44 -52.95
C THR A 60 14.06 6.30 -52.73
N SER A 61 14.55 5.14 -52.28
CA SER A 61 13.74 3.93 -52.10
C SER A 61 13.07 3.84 -50.73
N GLY A 62 13.54 4.57 -49.72
CA GLY A 62 13.04 4.49 -48.33
C GLY A 62 13.47 3.22 -47.58
N GLN A 63 14.23 2.33 -48.22
CA GLN A 63 14.60 1.03 -47.67
C GLN A 63 15.53 1.14 -46.46
N GLU A 64 16.45 2.11 -46.47
CA GLU A 64 17.35 2.38 -45.36
C GLU A 64 16.55 2.80 -44.12
N GLY A 65 15.55 3.67 -44.30
CA GLY A 65 14.67 4.08 -43.23
C GLY A 65 13.86 2.92 -42.64
N GLN A 66 13.35 2.03 -43.50
CA GLN A 66 12.64 0.83 -43.08
C GLN A 66 13.55 -0.13 -42.29
N GLN A 67 14.79 -0.35 -42.74
CA GLN A 67 15.74 -1.23 -42.06
C GLN A 67 16.06 -0.72 -40.66
N LEU A 68 16.37 0.57 -40.52
CA LEU A 68 16.63 1.18 -39.23
C LEU A 68 15.41 1.12 -38.30
N PHE A 69 14.19 1.35 -38.82
CA PHE A 69 12.97 1.23 -38.02
C PHE A 69 12.85 -0.17 -37.38
N TYR A 70 13.03 -1.24 -38.18
CA TYR A 70 12.96 -2.61 -37.67
C TYR A 70 14.09 -2.94 -36.70
N ALA A 71 15.32 -2.49 -36.96
CA ALA A 71 16.45 -2.67 -36.07
C ALA A 71 16.20 -2.00 -34.70
N ILE A 72 15.64 -0.78 -34.69
CA ILE A 72 15.25 -0.09 -33.46
C ILE A 72 14.15 -0.87 -32.73
N ARG A 73 13.15 -1.41 -33.45
CA ARG A 73 12.08 -2.20 -32.83
C ARG A 73 12.58 -3.48 -32.18
N GLU A 74 13.59 -4.12 -32.76
CA GLU A 74 14.20 -5.32 -32.19
C GLU A 74 14.93 -5.00 -30.88
N LEU A 75 15.66 -3.88 -30.81
CA LEU A 75 16.35 -3.42 -29.60
C LEU A 75 15.39 -2.88 -28.53
N GLN A 76 14.45 -2.02 -28.93
CA GLN A 76 13.49 -1.35 -28.06
C GLN A 76 12.09 -1.30 -28.69
N PRO A 77 11.26 -2.34 -28.46
CA PRO A 77 9.95 -2.46 -29.12
C PRO A 77 9.00 -1.27 -28.89
N ASN A 78 9.15 -0.57 -27.78
CA ASN A 78 8.27 0.54 -27.38
C ASN A 78 8.91 1.93 -27.53
N LEU A 79 10.10 2.03 -28.13
CA LEU A 79 10.71 3.34 -28.38
C LEU A 79 9.87 4.09 -29.43
N PRO A 80 9.47 5.34 -29.19
CA PRO A 80 8.73 6.11 -30.17
C PRO A 80 9.62 6.53 -31.34
N ILE A 81 9.11 6.39 -32.56
CA ILE A 81 9.83 6.75 -33.78
C ILE A 81 8.95 7.68 -34.63
N ILE A 82 9.45 8.86 -34.99
CA ILE A 82 8.85 9.75 -35.98
C ILE A 82 9.64 9.63 -37.27
N LEU A 83 9.01 9.11 -38.31
CA LEU A 83 9.60 8.98 -39.64
C LEU A 83 9.44 10.30 -40.39
N ILE A 84 10.53 10.94 -40.77
CA ILE A 84 10.52 12.10 -41.66
C ILE A 84 10.75 11.61 -43.09
N THR A 85 9.94 12.09 -44.05
CA THR A 85 10.02 11.61 -45.43
C THR A 85 9.68 12.69 -46.47
N ALA A 86 10.18 12.53 -47.69
CA ALA A 86 9.74 13.32 -48.84
C ALA A 86 8.42 12.78 -49.42
N TRP A 87 7.70 13.60 -50.19
CA TRP A 87 6.37 13.27 -50.76
C TRP A 87 6.31 11.95 -51.54
N THR A 88 7.43 11.48 -52.11
CA THR A 88 7.51 10.27 -52.94
C THR A 88 7.44 8.95 -52.16
N GLN A 89 7.42 8.98 -50.83
CA GLN A 89 7.60 7.78 -49.98
C GLN A 89 6.54 7.66 -48.86
N LEU A 90 5.45 8.42 -48.96
CA LEU A 90 4.41 8.48 -47.93
C LEU A 90 3.74 7.11 -47.67
N GLU A 91 3.59 6.28 -48.69
CA GLU A 91 2.97 4.95 -48.56
C GLU A 91 3.77 4.02 -47.63
N MET A 92 5.11 4.04 -47.74
CA MET A 92 6.00 3.21 -46.92
C MET A 92 6.02 3.67 -45.45
N ALA A 93 6.07 4.98 -45.20
CA ALA A 93 6.02 5.52 -43.85
C ALA A 93 4.68 5.19 -43.16
N VAL A 94 3.57 5.26 -43.91
CA VAL A 94 2.24 4.87 -43.40
C VAL A 94 2.17 3.39 -43.06
N GLU A 95 2.86 2.52 -43.81
CA GLU A 95 2.93 1.09 -43.49
C GLU A 95 3.65 0.83 -42.17
N LEU A 96 4.81 1.46 -41.95
CA LEU A 96 5.61 1.29 -40.74
C LEU A 96 4.92 1.81 -39.48
N VAL A 97 4.16 2.91 -39.60
CA VAL A 97 3.42 3.49 -38.46
C VAL A 97 2.30 2.58 -37.95
N LYS A 98 1.80 1.65 -38.77
CA LYS A 98 0.79 0.66 -38.33
C LYS A 98 1.31 -0.29 -37.25
N GLU A 99 2.62 -0.40 -37.09
CA GLU A 99 3.24 -1.25 -36.06
C GLU A 99 3.21 -0.62 -34.65
N GLY A 100 2.65 0.58 -34.50
CA GLY A 100 2.39 1.23 -33.22
C GLY A 100 3.61 1.95 -32.61
N SER A 101 3.36 2.90 -31.71
CA SER A 101 4.39 3.79 -31.13
C SER A 101 5.28 4.47 -32.18
N ALA A 102 4.68 4.89 -33.29
CA ALA A 102 5.35 5.64 -34.34
C ALA A 102 4.39 6.66 -34.95
N ASP A 103 4.96 7.68 -35.58
CA ASP A 103 4.24 8.65 -36.41
C ASP A 103 5.10 9.01 -37.63
N TYR A 104 4.58 9.77 -38.58
CA TYR A 104 5.34 10.23 -39.73
C TYR A 104 5.09 11.71 -40.05
N MET A 105 6.07 12.34 -40.70
CA MET A 105 6.05 13.76 -41.07
C MET A 105 6.66 13.97 -42.45
N SER A 106 6.05 14.81 -43.27
CA SER A 106 6.59 15.17 -44.59
C SER A 106 7.63 16.30 -44.49
N LYS A 107 8.67 16.30 -45.34
CA LYS A 107 9.54 17.48 -45.60
C LYS A 107 8.92 18.38 -46.69
N PRO A 108 8.86 19.71 -46.51
CA PRO A 108 9.11 20.45 -45.28
C PRO A 108 8.00 20.19 -44.23
N TRP A 109 8.38 20.11 -42.95
CA TRP A 109 7.44 19.85 -41.86
C TRP A 109 6.85 21.15 -41.30
N ASP A 110 5.80 20.97 -40.51
CA ASP A 110 5.16 22.02 -39.71
C ASP A 110 5.60 21.82 -38.26
N ASP A 111 6.27 22.82 -37.69
CA ASP A 111 6.86 22.73 -36.35
C ASP A 111 5.80 22.46 -35.27
N ASP A 112 4.61 23.07 -35.36
CA ASP A 112 3.53 22.88 -34.38
C ASP A 112 3.02 21.43 -34.42
N LYS A 113 2.89 20.87 -35.62
CA LYS A 113 2.47 19.46 -35.80
C LYS A 113 3.53 18.50 -35.30
N LEU A 114 4.81 18.76 -35.59
CA LEU A 114 5.90 17.93 -35.15
C LEU A 114 6.02 17.92 -33.62
N LEU A 115 5.95 19.09 -32.98
CA LEU A 115 5.97 19.22 -31.53
C LEU A 115 4.77 18.53 -30.87
N THR A 116 3.58 18.63 -31.47
CA THR A 116 2.38 17.92 -31.00
C THR A 116 2.59 16.40 -31.06
N SER A 117 3.12 15.89 -32.17
CA SER A 117 3.41 14.46 -32.33
C SER A 117 4.45 13.98 -31.29
N ILE A 118 5.54 14.73 -31.12
CA ILE A 118 6.58 14.45 -30.12
C ILE A 118 5.97 14.38 -28.71
N SER A 119 5.16 15.37 -28.31
CA SER A 119 4.53 15.39 -26.99
C SER A 119 3.65 14.16 -26.76
N ASN A 120 2.78 13.84 -27.71
CA ASN A 120 1.87 12.70 -27.60
C ASN A 120 2.62 11.37 -27.48
N LEU A 121 3.65 11.18 -28.31
CA LEU A 121 4.45 9.96 -28.31
C LEU A 121 5.28 9.83 -27.02
N LEU A 122 5.84 10.93 -26.50
CA LEU A 122 6.57 10.93 -25.23
C LEU A 122 5.65 10.61 -24.05
N GLU A 123 4.43 11.16 -24.02
CA GLU A 123 3.43 10.83 -23.00
C GLU A 123 3.05 9.35 -23.02
N LEU A 124 2.77 8.81 -24.21
CA LEU A 124 2.46 7.39 -24.40
C LEU A 124 3.63 6.49 -23.94
N HIS A 125 4.86 6.86 -24.29
CA HIS A 125 6.05 6.11 -23.91
C HIS A 125 6.25 6.09 -22.40
N ARG A 126 6.09 7.24 -21.73
CA ARG A 126 6.16 7.34 -20.26
C ARG A 126 5.10 6.48 -19.59
N ALA A 127 3.85 6.55 -20.07
CA ALA A 127 2.76 5.74 -19.53
C ALA A 127 3.06 4.23 -19.65
N THR A 128 3.61 3.82 -20.78
CA THR A 128 3.97 2.41 -21.06
C THR A 128 5.15 1.94 -20.22
N LYS A 129 6.22 2.74 -20.10
CA LYS A 129 7.42 2.46 -19.29
C LYS A 129 7.06 2.33 -17.80
N ASN A 130 6.20 3.21 -17.28
CA ASN A 130 5.72 3.14 -15.91
C ASN A 130 4.88 1.88 -15.64
N ASN A 131 3.98 1.51 -16.57
CA ASN A 131 3.16 0.31 -16.43
C ASN A 131 4.02 -0.98 -16.42
N GLN A 132 5.03 -1.06 -17.28
CA GLN A 132 5.96 -2.19 -17.33
C GLN A 132 6.83 -2.30 -16.07
N GLN A 133 7.31 -1.17 -15.53
CA GLN A 133 8.05 -1.16 -14.26
C GLN A 133 7.18 -1.62 -13.09
N LEU A 134 5.94 -1.14 -13.00
CA LEU A 134 4.98 -1.56 -11.98
C LEU A 134 4.72 -3.07 -12.06
N LYS A 135 4.49 -3.62 -13.26
CA LYS A 135 4.26 -5.06 -13.47
C LYS A 135 5.47 -5.93 -13.10
N ARG A 136 6.69 -5.49 -13.40
CA ARG A 136 7.90 -6.24 -13.04
C ARG A 136 8.12 -6.30 -11.53
N VAL A 137 7.89 -5.18 -10.84
CA VAL A 137 7.96 -5.11 -9.38
C VAL A 137 6.88 -5.99 -8.74
N ASP A 138 5.67 -6.00 -9.29
CA ASP A 138 4.55 -6.80 -8.79
C ASP A 138 4.79 -8.32 -8.95
N ASN A 139 5.36 -8.74 -10.09
CA ASN A 139 5.72 -10.14 -10.33
C ASN A 139 6.82 -10.64 -9.37
N GLN A 140 7.88 -9.85 -9.17
CA GLN A 140 8.96 -10.23 -8.24
C GLN A 140 8.46 -10.29 -6.77
N ARG A 141 7.55 -9.40 -6.39
CA ARG A 141 6.91 -9.42 -5.06
C ARG A 141 6.02 -10.64 -4.87
N THR A 142 5.23 -10.99 -5.88
CA THR A 142 4.33 -12.15 -5.84
C THR A 142 5.11 -13.46 -5.63
N GLU A 143 6.28 -13.62 -6.26
CA GLU A 143 7.13 -14.79 -6.07
C GLU A 143 7.73 -14.91 -4.66
N GLN A 144 8.11 -13.79 -4.03
CA GLN A 144 8.63 -13.79 -2.66
C GLN A 144 7.53 -14.15 -1.65
N ILE A 145 6.33 -13.56 -1.82
CA ILE A 145 5.17 -13.85 -0.98
C ILE A 145 4.75 -15.33 -1.13
N ALA A 146 4.78 -15.88 -2.35
CA ALA A 146 4.39 -17.27 -2.61
C ALA A 146 5.29 -18.31 -1.92
N LYS A 147 6.55 -17.98 -1.64
CA LYS A 147 7.51 -18.87 -0.95
C LYS A 147 7.57 -18.63 0.56
N ALA A 148 7.02 -17.53 1.04
CA ALA A 148 7.06 -17.14 2.44
C ALA A 148 6.01 -17.88 3.28
N ASP A 149 6.33 -18.11 4.55
CA ASP A 149 5.32 -18.55 5.52
C ASP A 149 4.54 -17.34 6.02
N LEU A 150 3.33 -17.15 5.51
CA LEU A 150 2.44 -16.06 5.91
C LEU A 150 1.70 -16.33 7.23
N CYS A 151 1.90 -17.49 7.86
CA CYS A 151 1.30 -17.85 9.15
C CYS A 151 -0.24 -17.71 9.16
N GLY A 152 -0.88 -17.97 8.02
CA GLY A 152 -2.32 -17.82 7.81
C GLY A 152 -2.82 -16.38 7.71
N LEU A 153 -1.94 -15.40 7.49
CA LEU A 153 -2.36 -14.04 7.15
C LEU A 153 -3.03 -14.03 5.77
N VAL A 154 -4.21 -13.43 5.70
CA VAL A 154 -4.96 -13.22 4.46
C VAL A 154 -5.07 -11.71 4.21
N PHE A 155 -4.75 -11.28 3.00
CA PHE A 155 -4.84 -9.89 2.57
C PHE A 155 -5.00 -9.83 1.04
N ALA A 156 -5.51 -8.70 0.55
CA ALA A 156 -5.60 -8.38 -0.88
C ALA A 156 -5.24 -6.91 -1.19
N SER A 157 -5.29 -6.04 -0.19
CA SER A 157 -4.96 -4.63 -0.32
C SER A 157 -3.48 -4.39 -0.55
N GLY A 158 -3.16 -3.45 -1.43
CA GLY A 158 -1.78 -3.02 -1.67
C GLY A 158 -1.12 -2.32 -0.46
N THR A 159 -1.90 -1.88 0.53
CA THR A 159 -1.37 -1.37 1.81
C THR A 159 -0.84 -2.50 2.67
N MET A 160 -1.58 -3.60 2.82
CA MET A 160 -1.08 -4.79 3.53
C MET A 160 0.04 -5.49 2.79
N GLN A 161 0.00 -5.54 1.46
CA GLN A 161 1.10 -6.09 0.66
C GLN A 161 2.43 -5.41 1.00
N ARG A 162 2.45 -4.07 1.09
CA ARG A 162 3.65 -3.31 1.50
C ARG A 162 4.13 -3.65 2.92
N VAL A 163 3.19 -3.87 3.86
CA VAL A 163 3.53 -4.29 5.23
C VAL A 163 4.17 -5.68 5.23
N VAL A 164 3.63 -6.61 4.46
CA VAL A 164 4.15 -7.98 4.33
C VAL A 164 5.51 -7.98 3.66
N ASP A 165 5.68 -7.25 2.55
CA ASP A 165 6.96 -7.12 1.84
C ASP A 165 8.06 -6.63 2.79
N LEU A 166 7.77 -5.56 3.54
CA LEU A 166 8.72 -5.01 4.49
C LEU A 166 8.98 -5.98 5.65
N ALA A 167 7.95 -6.66 6.17
CA ALA A 167 8.12 -7.69 7.20
C ALA A 167 9.04 -8.83 6.72
N LEU A 168 8.88 -9.31 5.49
CA LEU A 168 9.73 -10.35 4.91
C LEU A 168 11.17 -9.88 4.71
N GLN A 169 11.37 -8.63 4.28
CA GLN A 169 12.70 -8.04 4.17
C GLN A 169 13.39 -7.93 5.54
N LEU A 170 12.64 -7.58 6.59
CA LEU A 170 13.14 -7.44 7.96
C LEU A 170 13.31 -8.77 8.69
N ALA A 171 12.65 -9.84 8.24
CA ALA A 171 12.73 -11.14 8.90
C ALA A 171 14.18 -11.67 8.97
N ASN A 172 15.00 -11.37 7.96
CA ASN A 172 16.40 -11.78 7.87
C ASN A 172 17.39 -10.98 8.73
N SER A 173 16.98 -9.85 9.34
CA SER A 173 17.82 -9.05 10.22
C SER A 173 17.52 -9.31 11.71
N ASP A 174 18.44 -8.92 12.59
CA ASP A 174 18.29 -8.95 14.04
C ASP A 174 17.77 -7.62 14.63
N VAL A 175 17.37 -6.70 13.77
CA VAL A 175 16.92 -5.35 14.15
C VAL A 175 15.60 -5.40 14.92
N SER A 176 15.47 -4.54 15.92
CA SER A 176 14.22 -4.29 16.64
C SER A 176 13.16 -3.70 15.70
N VAL A 177 11.96 -4.28 15.72
CA VAL A 177 10.83 -3.83 14.90
C VAL A 177 9.68 -3.40 15.80
N LEU A 178 9.15 -2.21 15.55
CA LEU A 178 7.93 -1.71 16.19
C LEU A 178 6.75 -1.85 15.22
N VAL A 179 5.77 -2.68 15.57
CA VAL A 179 4.54 -2.87 14.82
C VAL A 179 3.44 -1.97 15.41
N ALA A 180 3.14 -0.88 14.72
CA ALA A 180 2.11 0.08 15.13
C ALA A 180 0.79 -0.22 14.41
N GLY A 181 -0.34 0.05 15.06
CA GLY A 181 -1.66 -0.07 14.42
C GLY A 181 -2.79 -0.29 15.42
N PRO A 182 -4.05 -0.15 14.99
CA PRO A 182 -5.18 -0.23 15.89
C PRO A 182 -5.38 -1.64 16.47
N ASN A 183 -6.20 -1.73 17.51
CA ASN A 183 -6.49 -3.00 18.16
C ASN A 183 -7.26 -3.94 17.22
N GLY A 184 -6.86 -5.20 17.19
CA GLY A 184 -7.48 -6.21 16.33
C GLY A 184 -7.11 -6.11 14.85
N ALA A 185 -6.13 -5.29 14.45
CA ALA A 185 -5.70 -5.17 13.05
C ALA A 185 -4.80 -6.31 12.54
N GLY A 186 -4.32 -7.21 13.43
CA GLY A 186 -3.44 -8.32 13.05
C GLY A 186 -1.94 -8.06 13.25
N LYS A 187 -1.56 -7.20 14.20
CA LYS A 187 -0.14 -6.94 14.55
C LYS A 187 0.59 -8.20 15.01
N ASP A 188 -0.12 -9.08 15.70
CA ASP A 188 0.37 -10.38 16.17
C ASP A 188 0.73 -11.33 15.01
N LYS A 189 0.00 -11.27 13.90
CA LYS A 189 0.31 -12.02 12.67
C LYS A 189 1.53 -11.48 11.95
N VAL A 190 1.74 -10.17 11.94
CA VAL A 190 2.98 -9.58 11.41
C VAL A 190 4.19 -10.05 12.21
N ALA A 191 4.08 -10.16 13.53
CA ALA A 191 5.14 -10.74 14.37
C ALA A 191 5.39 -12.23 14.08
N ASP A 192 4.34 -13.01 13.82
CA ASP A 192 4.48 -14.42 13.39
C ASP A 192 5.27 -14.52 12.09
N ILE A 193 4.93 -13.70 11.08
CA ILE A 193 5.62 -13.66 9.78
C ILE A 193 7.09 -13.30 9.96
N LEU A 194 7.39 -12.27 10.76
CA LEU A 194 8.75 -11.84 11.05
C LEU A 194 9.58 -12.99 11.66
N HIS A 195 9.00 -13.77 12.56
CA HIS A 195 9.70 -14.90 13.19
C HIS A 195 9.85 -16.10 12.24
N ALA A 196 8.77 -16.53 11.59
CA ALA A 196 8.72 -17.71 10.73
C ALA A 196 9.65 -17.60 9.52
N ASN A 197 9.90 -16.38 9.03
CA ASN A 197 10.79 -16.11 7.91
C ASN A 197 12.19 -15.63 8.35
N SER A 198 12.54 -15.78 9.63
CA SER A 198 13.85 -15.40 10.17
C SER A 198 14.82 -16.57 10.34
N PRO A 199 16.13 -16.31 10.54
CA PRO A 199 17.08 -17.34 10.99
C PRO A 199 16.71 -18.00 12.32
N LEU A 200 15.79 -17.41 13.10
CA LEU A 200 15.33 -17.92 14.39
C LEU A 200 14.01 -18.70 14.30
N LYS A 201 13.51 -19.04 13.10
CA LYS A 201 12.22 -19.73 12.91
C LYS A 201 12.04 -21.03 13.69
N ASP A 202 13.14 -21.75 13.97
CA ASP A 202 13.14 -23.01 14.72
C ASP A 202 13.38 -22.80 16.23
N LYS A 203 13.43 -21.54 16.68
CA LYS A 203 13.65 -21.12 18.08
C LYS A 203 12.32 -20.69 18.71
N PRO A 204 12.23 -20.58 20.05
CA PRO A 204 10.97 -20.18 20.68
C PRO A 204 10.54 -18.77 20.27
N LEU A 205 9.27 -18.62 19.90
CA LEU A 205 8.56 -17.36 19.83
C LEU A 205 7.67 -17.22 21.08
N ILE A 206 8.09 -16.39 22.02
CA ILE A 206 7.32 -16.09 23.23
C ILE A 206 6.50 -14.82 23.00
N LYS A 207 5.18 -14.91 23.08
CA LYS A 207 4.28 -13.76 22.99
C LYS A 207 3.79 -13.34 24.37
N VAL A 208 3.82 -12.04 24.63
CA VAL A 208 3.34 -11.45 25.89
C VAL A 208 2.52 -10.22 25.57
N ASN A 209 1.27 -10.18 26.02
CA ASN A 209 0.47 -8.96 26.00
C ASN A 209 0.61 -8.25 27.35
N ILE A 210 1.19 -7.05 27.31
CA ILE A 210 1.53 -6.27 28.50
C ILE A 210 0.27 -5.69 29.15
N GLY A 211 -0.73 -5.28 28.37
CA GLY A 211 -1.99 -4.75 28.90
C GLY A 211 -2.90 -5.79 29.56
N ALA A 212 -2.69 -7.08 29.27
CA ALA A 212 -3.45 -8.17 29.89
C ALA A 212 -2.93 -8.57 31.29
N LEU A 213 -1.72 -8.14 31.68
CA LEU A 213 -1.10 -8.50 32.95
C LEU A 213 -1.36 -7.44 34.02
N PRO A 214 -1.65 -7.83 35.28
CA PRO A 214 -1.66 -6.89 36.40
C PRO A 214 -0.29 -6.20 36.52
N SER A 215 -0.29 -4.88 36.72
CA SER A 215 0.92 -4.06 36.80
C SER A 215 1.92 -4.57 37.86
N GLU A 216 1.41 -5.06 38.98
CA GLU A 216 2.21 -5.62 40.09
C GLU A 216 2.96 -6.90 39.72
N LEU A 217 2.42 -7.70 38.78
CA LEU A 217 3.02 -8.97 38.36
C LEU A 217 3.83 -8.86 37.07
N LEU A 218 3.71 -7.74 36.37
CA LEU A 218 4.30 -7.52 35.05
C LEU A 218 5.82 -7.72 35.07
N GLU A 219 6.51 -7.15 36.05
CA GLU A 219 7.97 -7.31 36.18
C GLU A 219 8.36 -8.76 36.49
N ALA A 220 7.61 -9.44 37.35
CA ALA A 220 7.86 -10.83 37.70
C ALA A 220 7.59 -11.79 36.53
N GLU A 221 6.60 -11.48 35.68
CA GLU A 221 6.34 -12.22 34.45
C GLU A 221 7.46 -11.99 33.44
N LEU A 222 7.82 -10.74 33.12
CA LEU A 222 8.80 -10.43 32.10
C LEU A 222 10.23 -10.85 32.49
N PHE A 223 10.67 -10.46 33.69
CA PHE A 223 12.06 -10.60 34.13
C PHE A 223 12.29 -11.77 35.09
N GLY A 224 11.22 -12.39 35.58
CA GLY A 224 11.30 -13.44 36.59
C GLY A 224 11.42 -12.88 38.01
N ALA A 225 11.23 -13.75 39.00
CA ALA A 225 11.28 -13.38 40.41
C ALA A 225 11.88 -14.50 41.25
N GLU A 226 12.65 -14.15 42.27
CA GLU A 226 13.09 -15.12 43.28
C GLU A 226 12.01 -15.39 44.34
N ALA A 227 12.16 -16.50 45.06
CA ALA A 227 11.28 -16.79 46.19
C ALA A 227 11.36 -15.65 47.23
N GLY A 228 10.20 -15.15 47.66
CA GLY A 228 10.08 -14.05 48.61
C GLY A 228 10.13 -12.64 48.00
N ALA A 229 10.24 -12.50 46.67
CA ALA A 229 10.35 -11.19 46.02
C ALA A 229 9.07 -10.32 46.08
N PHE A 230 7.90 -10.95 46.26
CA PHE A 230 6.62 -10.28 46.46
C PHE A 230 5.67 -11.19 47.26
N THR A 231 4.54 -10.65 47.72
CA THR A 231 3.52 -11.38 48.48
C THR A 231 2.96 -12.55 47.67
N GLY A 232 3.19 -13.79 48.14
CA GLY A 232 2.79 -15.02 47.45
C GLY A 232 3.87 -15.69 46.59
N ALA A 233 5.07 -15.10 46.46
CA ALA A 233 6.20 -15.68 45.73
C ALA A 233 6.87 -16.83 46.51
N SER A 234 6.20 -17.97 46.63
CA SER A 234 6.73 -19.14 47.36
C SER A 234 7.79 -19.93 46.58
N LYS A 235 7.86 -19.76 45.25
CA LYS A 235 8.81 -20.42 44.36
C LYS A 235 9.41 -19.41 43.39
N THR A 236 10.64 -19.69 42.96
CA THR A 236 11.30 -18.96 41.87
C THR A 236 10.49 -19.07 40.58
N ARG A 237 10.34 -17.95 39.89
CA ARG A 237 9.60 -17.83 38.64
C ARG A 237 10.54 -17.49 37.48
N VAL A 238 10.47 -18.28 36.42
CA VAL A 238 11.20 -18.03 35.16
C VAL A 238 10.49 -16.92 34.40
N GLY A 239 11.25 -15.90 33.99
CA GLY A 239 10.73 -14.76 33.24
C GLY A 239 10.57 -15.05 31.74
N ARG A 240 9.79 -14.22 31.04
CA ARG A 240 9.59 -14.33 29.58
C ARG A 240 10.89 -14.11 28.80
N PHE A 241 11.78 -13.24 29.27
CA PHE A 241 13.11 -13.06 28.66
C PHE A 241 13.98 -14.32 28.75
N GLU A 242 13.93 -15.02 29.88
CA GLU A 242 14.65 -16.28 30.07
C GLU A 242 14.06 -17.40 29.19
N ALA A 243 12.73 -17.48 29.13
CA ALA A 243 12.03 -18.45 28.28
C ALA A 243 12.26 -18.21 26.77
N ALA A 244 12.48 -16.96 26.36
CA ALA A 244 12.73 -16.57 24.97
C ALA A 244 14.22 -16.59 24.59
N ASN A 245 15.12 -16.99 25.50
CA ASN A 245 16.56 -16.91 25.27
C ASN A 245 16.98 -17.71 24.01
N GLY A 246 17.71 -17.04 23.11
CA GLY A 246 18.11 -17.58 21.81
C GLY A 246 17.00 -17.58 20.75
N GLY A 247 15.83 -17.03 21.05
CA GLY A 247 14.67 -16.92 20.16
C GLY A 247 14.13 -15.50 20.03
N THR A 248 12.82 -15.37 19.94
CA THR A 248 12.12 -14.09 19.73
C THR A 248 11.10 -13.85 20.84
N LEU A 249 11.10 -12.63 21.39
CA LEU A 249 10.09 -12.15 22.32
C LEU A 249 9.24 -11.09 21.65
N PHE A 250 7.94 -11.37 21.54
CA PHE A 250 6.94 -10.43 21.06
C PHE A 250 6.25 -9.75 22.24
N LEU A 251 6.40 -8.43 22.34
CA LEU A 251 5.83 -7.57 23.37
C LEU A 251 4.64 -6.79 22.77
N ASP A 252 3.44 -7.29 22.97
CA ASP A 252 2.21 -6.62 22.55
C ASP A 252 1.79 -5.57 23.59
N GLU A 253 1.24 -4.47 23.11
CA GLU A 253 0.85 -3.29 23.89
C GLU A 253 1.99 -2.68 24.72
N ILE A 254 3.16 -2.45 24.10
CA ILE A 254 4.35 -1.93 24.79
C ILE A 254 4.15 -0.57 25.47
N GLY A 255 3.19 0.24 25.01
CA GLY A 255 2.83 1.50 25.65
C GLY A 255 2.28 1.34 27.07
N ASN A 256 1.77 0.17 27.43
CA ASN A 256 1.25 -0.12 28.78
C ASN A 256 2.36 -0.52 29.79
N LEU A 257 3.62 -0.55 29.38
CA LEU A 257 4.74 -0.90 30.25
C LEU A 257 5.03 0.25 31.24
N PRO A 258 5.02 0.02 32.57
CA PRO A 258 5.36 1.07 33.53
C PRO A 258 6.82 1.54 33.40
N LEU A 259 7.12 2.77 33.82
CA LEU A 259 8.45 3.38 33.71
C LEU A 259 9.58 2.51 34.32
N SER A 260 9.32 1.81 35.44
CA SER A 260 10.30 0.90 36.05
C SER A 260 10.62 -0.28 35.13
N GLY A 261 9.61 -0.85 34.48
CA GLY A 261 9.76 -1.89 33.46
C GLY A 261 10.49 -1.39 32.22
N GLN A 262 10.22 -0.15 31.79
CA GLN A 262 10.88 0.48 30.65
C GLN A 262 12.41 0.62 30.85
N VAL A 263 12.85 0.99 32.06
CA VAL A 263 14.29 1.07 32.40
C VAL A 263 14.97 -0.30 32.27
N LYS A 264 14.34 -1.35 32.81
CA LYS A 264 14.87 -2.71 32.74
C LYS A 264 14.90 -3.24 31.31
N LEU A 265 13.84 -2.98 30.54
CA LEU A 265 13.78 -3.34 29.13
C LEU A 265 14.89 -2.68 28.33
N LEU A 266 15.13 -1.38 28.53
CA LEU A 266 16.21 -0.66 27.86
C LEU A 266 17.58 -1.29 28.15
N ARG A 267 17.85 -1.65 29.41
CA ARG A 267 19.11 -2.33 29.80
C ARG A 267 19.30 -3.65 29.04
N ILE A 268 18.24 -4.47 28.94
CA ILE A 268 18.29 -5.72 28.17
C ILE A 268 18.55 -5.45 26.69
N LEU A 269 17.86 -4.48 26.09
CA LEU A 269 18.04 -4.15 24.67
C LEU A 269 19.45 -3.61 24.36
N GLN A 270 20.14 -3.04 25.34
CA GLN A 270 21.48 -2.46 25.17
C GLN A 270 22.59 -3.48 25.44
N THR A 271 22.53 -4.22 26.55
CA THR A 271 23.63 -5.10 27.01
C THR A 271 23.27 -6.59 27.02
N GLY A 272 21.98 -6.92 26.88
CA GLY A 272 21.44 -8.26 27.09
C GLY A 272 21.34 -8.64 28.56
N GLU A 273 21.62 -7.73 29.49
CA GLU A 273 21.70 -8.01 30.93
C GLU A 273 20.44 -7.60 31.70
N TYR A 274 20.05 -8.40 32.67
CA TYR A 274 18.96 -8.10 33.61
C TYR A 274 19.13 -8.82 34.94
N GLU A 275 18.31 -8.43 35.90
CA GLU A 275 18.21 -9.04 37.22
C GLU A 275 16.76 -9.46 37.46
N ARG A 276 16.55 -10.62 38.08
CA ARG A 276 15.22 -11.05 38.54
C ARG A 276 14.76 -10.15 39.68
N LEU A 277 13.45 -10.02 39.84
CA LEU A 277 12.90 -9.32 41.00
C LEU A 277 13.37 -10.01 42.30
N GLY A 278 13.93 -9.22 43.22
CA GLY A 278 14.47 -9.71 44.49
C GLY A 278 15.86 -10.36 44.41
N SER A 279 16.56 -10.29 43.27
CA SER A 279 17.92 -10.78 43.09
C SER A 279 18.88 -9.66 42.70
N SER A 280 20.13 -9.73 43.17
CA SER A 280 21.24 -8.89 42.70
C SER A 280 22.14 -9.62 41.68
N GLN A 281 21.77 -10.84 41.29
CA GLN A 281 22.54 -11.62 40.33
C GLN A 281 22.22 -11.17 38.91
N THR A 282 23.20 -10.55 38.25
CA THR A 282 23.12 -10.23 36.82
C THR A 282 23.05 -11.49 35.97
N ARG A 283 22.09 -11.53 35.05
CA ARG A 283 21.88 -12.57 34.06
C ARG A 283 21.98 -11.98 32.66
N LYS A 284 22.38 -12.80 31.69
CA LYS A 284 22.48 -12.39 30.29
C LYS A 284 21.57 -13.25 29.41
N VAL A 285 20.85 -12.61 28.50
CA VAL A 285 20.01 -13.25 27.48
C VAL A 285 20.32 -12.65 26.12
N ASN A 286 20.14 -13.45 25.07
CA ASN A 286 20.18 -12.98 23.70
C ASN A 286 18.81 -13.24 23.06
N VAL A 287 18.02 -12.18 22.87
CA VAL A 287 16.62 -12.29 22.43
C VAL A 287 16.36 -11.22 21.39
N ARG A 288 15.80 -11.63 20.25
CA ARG A 288 15.23 -10.69 19.28
C ARG A 288 13.92 -10.16 19.82
N VAL A 289 13.78 -8.84 19.95
CA VAL A 289 12.55 -8.21 20.45
C VAL A 289 11.75 -7.63 19.28
N ILE A 290 10.48 -8.01 19.22
CA ILE A 290 9.48 -7.40 18.34
C ILE A 290 8.43 -6.77 19.27
N SER A 291 8.16 -5.48 19.09
CA SER A 291 7.19 -4.77 19.94
C SER A 291 5.98 -4.37 19.12
N ALA A 292 4.80 -4.33 19.73
CA ALA A 292 3.59 -3.82 19.11
C ALA A 292 2.87 -2.81 20.00
N THR A 293 2.22 -1.83 19.38
CA THR A 293 1.44 -0.82 20.10
C THR A 293 0.26 -0.35 19.26
N ASN A 294 -0.81 0.07 19.95
CA ASN A 294 -1.91 0.86 19.40
C ASN A 294 -1.92 2.30 19.93
N ALA A 295 -1.06 2.60 20.91
CA ALA A 295 -0.92 3.92 21.51
C ALA A 295 0.01 4.81 20.66
N ASP A 296 -0.19 6.12 20.76
CA ASP A 296 0.73 7.12 20.22
C ASP A 296 1.87 7.35 21.22
N LEU A 297 2.97 6.62 21.02
CA LEU A 297 4.14 6.68 21.91
C LEU A 297 4.80 8.07 21.93
N LEU A 298 4.67 8.88 20.88
CA LEU A 298 5.23 10.24 20.87
C LEU A 298 4.45 11.15 21.83
N SER A 299 3.12 11.01 21.83
CA SER A 299 2.27 11.68 22.81
C SER A 299 2.53 11.19 24.24
N ASP A 300 2.77 9.90 24.44
CA ASP A 300 3.13 9.33 25.74
C ASP A 300 4.50 9.83 26.25
N ILE A 301 5.47 10.07 25.37
CA ILE A 301 6.74 10.70 25.72
C ILE A 301 6.51 12.12 26.20
N ALA A 302 5.70 12.92 25.49
CA ALA A 302 5.38 14.29 25.88
C ALA A 302 4.69 14.36 27.25
N ASN A 303 3.89 13.34 27.59
CA ASN A 303 3.20 13.23 28.88
C ASN A 303 4.05 12.58 29.99
N GLY A 304 5.27 12.13 29.69
CA GLY A 304 6.17 11.48 30.65
C GLY A 304 5.78 10.05 31.04
N SER A 305 4.83 9.42 30.34
CA SER A 305 4.41 8.03 30.55
C SER A 305 5.29 7.04 29.79
N PHE A 306 6.03 7.49 28.77
CA PHE A 306 6.98 6.66 28.02
C PHE A 306 8.34 7.33 27.88
N ARG A 307 9.42 6.54 27.98
CA ARG A 307 10.78 7.06 27.87
C ARG A 307 11.22 7.21 26.42
N GLU A 308 11.78 8.37 26.11
CA GLU A 308 12.30 8.70 24.78
C GLU A 308 13.45 7.77 24.34
N ASP A 309 14.38 7.45 25.25
CA ASP A 309 15.51 6.58 24.96
C ASP A 309 15.10 5.14 24.59
N LEU A 310 14.09 4.60 25.26
CA LEU A 310 13.49 3.32 24.93
C LEU A 310 12.77 3.35 23.58
N TYR A 311 12.04 4.42 23.29
CA TYR A 311 11.34 4.58 22.01
C TYR A 311 12.31 4.47 20.83
N TYR A 312 13.42 5.20 20.83
CA TYR A 312 14.40 5.13 19.73
C TYR A 312 15.13 3.79 19.66
N ARG A 313 15.24 3.05 20.77
CA ARG A 313 15.83 1.70 20.77
C ARG A 313 14.89 0.64 20.19
N LEU A 314 13.58 0.82 20.39
CA LEU A 314 12.54 -0.05 19.85
C LEU A 314 12.18 0.29 18.40
N ASN A 315 12.07 1.57 18.09
CA ASN A 315 11.63 2.07 16.79
C ASN A 315 12.81 2.31 15.84
N VAL A 316 13.58 1.25 15.56
CA VAL A 316 14.58 1.32 14.48
C VAL A 316 13.88 1.29 13.13
N ILE A 317 12.89 0.40 12.98
CA ILE A 317 11.99 0.35 11.83
C ILE A 317 10.56 0.14 12.32
N GLU A 318 9.65 0.98 11.80
CA GLU A 318 8.22 0.95 12.12
C GLU A 318 7.41 0.25 11.03
N LEU A 319 6.65 -0.78 11.39
CA LEU A 319 5.65 -1.41 10.55
C LEU A 319 4.25 -0.93 10.94
N LYS A 320 3.67 -0.06 10.12
CA LYS A 320 2.31 0.47 10.35
C LYS A 320 1.27 -0.45 9.72
N VAL A 321 0.52 -1.17 10.55
CA VAL A 321 -0.63 -1.99 10.15
C VAL A 321 -1.88 -1.11 10.07
N PRO A 322 -2.45 -0.88 8.88
CA PRO A 322 -3.62 -0.03 8.71
C PRO A 322 -4.89 -0.61 9.35
N ALA A 323 -5.83 0.29 9.67
CA ALA A 323 -7.16 -0.10 10.11
C ALA A 323 -7.90 -0.86 9.00
N LEU A 324 -8.86 -1.71 9.35
CA LEU A 324 -9.62 -2.49 8.37
C LEU A 324 -10.45 -1.59 7.44
N CYS A 325 -10.96 -0.47 7.94
CA CYS A 325 -11.70 0.51 7.16
C CYS A 325 -10.85 1.20 6.06
N GLU A 326 -9.53 1.23 6.22
CA GLU A 326 -8.56 1.79 5.26
C GLU A 326 -8.13 0.76 4.21
N ARG A 327 -8.55 -0.51 4.35
CA ARG A 327 -8.19 -1.64 3.47
C ARG A 327 -9.40 -2.52 3.15
N LYS A 328 -10.41 -1.90 2.55
CA LYS A 328 -11.67 -2.57 2.23
C LYS A 328 -11.51 -3.81 1.36
N ASP A 329 -10.49 -3.85 0.51
CA ASP A 329 -10.18 -5.00 -0.35
C ASP A 329 -9.84 -6.26 0.45
N ASP A 330 -9.37 -6.13 1.70
CA ASP A 330 -9.09 -7.27 2.58
C ASP A 330 -10.36 -7.91 3.16
N ILE A 331 -11.47 -7.16 3.25
CA ILE A 331 -12.65 -7.56 4.02
C ILE A 331 -13.25 -8.86 3.47
N VAL A 332 -13.50 -8.93 2.16
CA VAL A 332 -14.14 -10.10 1.55
C VAL A 332 -13.25 -11.35 1.63
N PRO A 333 -11.97 -11.32 1.24
CA PRO A 333 -11.06 -12.46 1.42
C PRO A 333 -10.96 -12.93 2.87
N LEU A 334 -10.92 -12.01 3.84
CA LEU A 334 -10.90 -12.36 5.26
C LEU A 334 -12.17 -13.07 5.70
N ILE A 335 -13.35 -12.60 5.27
CA ILE A 335 -14.61 -13.25 5.59
C ILE A 335 -14.66 -14.65 5.00
N GLU A 336 -14.34 -14.78 3.70
CA GLU A 336 -14.33 -16.08 3.00
C GLU A 336 -13.37 -17.06 3.68
N HIS A 337 -12.22 -16.59 4.16
CA HIS A 337 -11.30 -17.38 4.96
C HIS A 337 -11.89 -17.82 6.31
N PHE A 338 -12.59 -16.93 7.03
CA PHE A 338 -13.13 -17.23 8.36
C PHE A 338 -14.41 -18.07 8.35
N ILE A 339 -15.28 -17.92 7.35
CA ILE A 339 -16.52 -18.73 7.25
C ILE A 339 -16.24 -20.12 6.68
N GLY A 340 -15.20 -20.28 5.87
CA GLY A 340 -14.83 -21.55 5.25
C GLY A 340 -15.68 -21.90 4.01
N PRO A 341 -15.38 -23.01 3.33
CA PRO A 341 -15.95 -23.35 2.02
C PRO A 341 -17.42 -23.78 2.07
N GLU A 342 -17.95 -24.09 3.26
CA GLU A 342 -19.32 -24.58 3.45
C GLU A 342 -20.36 -23.46 3.37
N PHE A 343 -19.94 -22.20 3.51
CA PHE A 343 -20.81 -21.03 3.55
C PHE A 343 -20.56 -20.09 2.39
N SER A 344 -21.61 -19.42 1.94
CA SER A 344 -21.57 -18.47 0.83
C SER A 344 -22.27 -17.16 1.20
N LEU A 345 -21.89 -16.08 0.51
CA LEU A 345 -22.44 -14.74 0.72
C LEU A 345 -23.11 -14.24 -0.55
N GLU A 346 -24.35 -13.80 -0.41
CA GLU A 346 -25.05 -13.10 -1.48
C GLU A 346 -24.51 -11.67 -1.63
N LYS A 347 -24.73 -11.08 -2.82
CA LYS A 347 -24.20 -9.76 -3.18
C LYS A 347 -24.61 -8.67 -2.18
N MET A 348 -25.86 -8.70 -1.70
CA MET A 348 -26.37 -7.76 -0.71
C MET A 348 -25.64 -7.91 0.64
N THR A 349 -25.38 -9.15 1.07
CA THR A 349 -24.60 -9.42 2.29
C THR A 349 -23.18 -8.90 2.18
N LYS A 350 -22.49 -9.17 1.05
CA LYS A 350 -21.14 -8.65 0.80
C LYS A 350 -21.11 -7.11 0.86
N GLN A 351 -22.11 -6.45 0.28
CA GLN A 351 -22.22 -4.99 0.32
C GLN A 351 -22.41 -4.45 1.74
N ALA A 352 -23.30 -5.07 2.53
CA ALA A 352 -23.51 -4.67 3.93
C ALA A 352 -22.22 -4.79 4.77
N LEU A 353 -21.49 -5.91 4.59
CA LEU A 353 -20.23 -6.16 5.27
C LEU A 353 -19.12 -5.18 4.84
N LEU A 354 -19.08 -4.79 3.56
CA LEU A 354 -18.14 -3.78 3.04
C LEU A 354 -18.47 -2.35 3.51
N SER A 355 -19.75 -2.06 3.78
CA SER A 355 -20.17 -0.76 4.30
C SER A 355 -19.97 -0.60 5.81
N HIS A 356 -19.89 -1.70 6.55
CA HIS A 356 -19.69 -1.67 7.98
C HIS A 356 -18.30 -1.12 8.35
N PRO A 357 -18.17 -0.25 9.37
CA PRO A 357 -16.89 0.42 9.69
C PRO A 357 -15.83 -0.51 10.29
N TRP A 358 -16.24 -1.59 10.98
CA TRP A 358 -15.34 -2.53 11.66
C TRP A 358 -14.34 -1.85 12.60
N ASN A 359 -14.83 -1.11 13.60
CA ASN A 359 -13.99 -0.36 14.55
C ASN A 359 -13.06 -1.27 15.38
N GLY A 360 -13.45 -2.53 15.60
CA GLY A 360 -12.62 -3.57 16.21
C GLY A 360 -11.77 -4.37 15.21
N ASN A 361 -11.68 -3.89 13.97
CA ASN A 361 -10.86 -4.41 12.87
C ASN A 361 -11.11 -5.90 12.60
N VAL A 362 -10.04 -6.65 12.30
CA VAL A 362 -10.10 -8.08 11.96
C VAL A 362 -10.61 -8.92 13.12
N ARG A 363 -10.36 -8.52 14.38
CA ARG A 363 -10.87 -9.24 15.56
C ARG A 363 -12.40 -9.18 15.64
N GLU A 364 -12.99 -8.01 15.39
CA GLU A 364 -14.45 -7.85 15.31
C GLU A 364 -15.02 -8.66 14.14
N LEU A 365 -14.40 -8.55 12.95
CA LEU A 365 -14.81 -9.29 11.76
C LEU A 365 -14.78 -10.80 12.00
N GLN A 366 -13.71 -11.33 12.59
CA GLN A 366 -13.58 -12.75 12.90
C GLN A 366 -14.67 -13.21 13.88
N ASN A 367 -14.97 -12.43 14.92
CA ASN A 367 -16.02 -12.75 15.87
C ASN A 367 -17.41 -12.73 15.21
N ALA A 368 -17.65 -11.77 14.30
CA ALA A 368 -18.88 -11.72 13.52
C ALA A 368 -19.02 -12.94 12.58
N CYS A 369 -17.94 -13.36 11.93
CA CYS A 369 -17.93 -14.56 11.09
C CYS A 369 -18.17 -15.83 11.90
N LYS A 370 -17.51 -16.00 13.06
CA LYS A 370 -17.73 -17.13 13.98
C LYS A 370 -19.19 -17.18 14.46
N ARG A 371 -19.78 -16.03 14.78
CA ARG A 371 -21.19 -15.95 15.14
C ARG A 371 -22.09 -16.37 13.99
N ALA A 372 -21.80 -15.90 12.77
CA ALA A 372 -22.58 -16.22 11.59
C ALA A 372 -22.56 -17.73 11.29
N THR A 373 -21.40 -18.38 11.33
CA THR A 373 -21.30 -19.84 11.08
C THR A 373 -21.97 -20.68 12.17
N LEU A 374 -21.98 -20.22 13.43
CA LEU A 374 -22.65 -20.92 14.53
C LEU A 374 -24.18 -20.77 14.53
N LEU A 375 -24.70 -19.62 14.06
CA LEU A 375 -26.13 -19.32 14.02
C LEU A 375 -26.78 -19.62 12.67
N ALA A 376 -25.98 -19.97 11.67
CA ALA A 376 -26.42 -20.25 10.31
C ALA A 376 -27.50 -21.34 10.30
N ARG A 377 -28.64 -21.02 9.68
CA ARG A 377 -29.71 -21.99 9.41
C ARG A 377 -29.56 -22.66 8.04
N ASP A 378 -28.78 -22.04 7.16
CA ASP A 378 -28.56 -22.45 5.78
C ASP A 378 -27.10 -22.12 5.39
N SER A 379 -26.62 -22.67 4.28
CA SER A 379 -25.30 -22.42 3.70
C SER A 379 -25.13 -21.00 3.14
N LYS A 380 -26.21 -20.21 3.09
CA LYS A 380 -26.21 -18.81 2.66
C LYS A 380 -26.35 -17.88 3.86
N LEU A 381 -25.28 -17.14 4.17
CA LEU A 381 -25.27 -16.22 5.29
C LEU A 381 -25.86 -14.85 4.90
N GLN A 382 -26.69 -14.32 5.79
CA GLN A 382 -27.35 -13.02 5.69
C GLN A 382 -26.69 -12.01 6.64
N PRO A 383 -26.85 -10.69 6.44
CA PRO A 383 -26.22 -9.67 7.30
C PRO A 383 -26.51 -9.86 8.80
N GLN A 384 -27.71 -10.33 9.11
CA GLN A 384 -28.20 -10.56 10.47
C GLN A 384 -27.41 -11.66 11.19
N ASP A 385 -26.90 -12.65 10.46
CA ASP A 385 -26.09 -13.74 11.02
C ASP A 385 -24.74 -13.21 11.53
N PHE A 386 -24.20 -12.19 10.86
CA PHE A 386 -23.03 -11.44 11.29
C PHE A 386 -23.34 -10.44 12.42
N GLY A 387 -24.56 -10.44 12.97
CA GLY A 387 -25.06 -9.50 13.97
C GLY A 387 -24.99 -8.05 13.53
N LEU A 388 -25.00 -7.82 12.22
CA LEU A 388 -25.29 -6.50 11.67
C LEU A 388 -26.80 -6.32 11.78
N VAL A 389 -27.21 -5.39 12.62
CA VAL A 389 -28.59 -4.90 12.59
C VAL A 389 -28.78 -4.24 11.22
N ALA A 390 -29.94 -4.42 10.58
CA ALA A 390 -30.31 -3.72 9.35
C ALA A 390 -30.57 -2.22 9.64
N SER A 391 -29.63 -1.56 10.28
CA SER A 391 -29.63 -0.16 10.69
C SER A 391 -28.27 0.39 10.30
N ASP A 392 -28.20 0.88 9.06
CA ASP A 392 -27.23 1.86 8.50
C ASP A 392 -27.11 1.76 6.97
N VAL A 393 -27.91 0.91 6.33
CA VAL A 393 -28.24 1.04 4.90
C VAL A 393 -29.63 1.68 4.80
N ASN A 394 -29.68 3.01 4.67
CA ASN A 394 -30.90 3.81 4.50
C ASN A 394 -31.98 3.63 5.59
N GLN A 395 -31.76 4.13 6.81
CA GLN A 395 -32.88 4.81 7.47
C GLN A 395 -32.97 6.21 6.84
N GLU A 396 -33.68 6.30 5.72
CA GLU A 396 -34.43 7.52 5.48
C GLU A 396 -35.25 7.76 6.76
N ILE A 397 -34.90 8.80 7.52
CA ILE A 397 -35.73 9.24 8.64
C ILE A 397 -37.13 9.42 8.04
N GLU A 398 -38.06 8.55 8.42
CA GLU A 398 -39.43 8.58 7.91
C GLU A 398 -40.14 9.71 8.66
N VAL A 399 -39.79 10.95 8.30
CA VAL A 399 -40.41 12.15 8.83
C VAL A 399 -41.84 12.17 8.29
N ASN A 400 -42.81 12.04 9.18
CA ASN A 400 -44.22 12.03 8.83
C ASN A 400 -44.69 13.42 8.37
N LYS A 401 -45.73 13.45 7.52
CA LYS A 401 -46.31 14.69 6.96
C LYS A 401 -46.57 15.77 8.03
N GLN A 402 -47.04 15.37 9.21
CA GLN A 402 -47.33 16.26 10.33
C GLN A 402 -46.08 16.99 10.83
N GLN A 403 -44.95 16.27 10.98
CA GLN A 403 -43.70 16.85 11.48
C GLN A 403 -43.09 17.87 10.51
N ILE A 404 -43.31 17.67 9.20
CA ILE A 404 -42.88 18.64 8.18
C ILE A 404 -43.76 19.89 8.24
N LEU A 405 -45.07 19.74 8.44
CA LEU A 405 -46.00 20.87 8.58
C LEU A 405 -45.71 21.70 9.83
N ASP A 406 -45.51 21.04 10.97
CA ASP A 406 -45.18 21.71 12.24
C ASP A 406 -43.84 22.46 12.13
N ALA A 407 -42.85 21.86 11.47
CA ALA A 407 -41.56 22.50 11.23
C ALA A 407 -41.65 23.68 10.24
N MET A 408 -42.52 23.58 9.22
CA MET A 408 -42.80 24.68 8.28
C MET A 408 -43.44 25.88 8.99
N GLU A 409 -44.38 25.63 9.90
CA GLU A 409 -45.03 26.67 10.70
C GLU A 409 -44.06 27.32 11.70
N GLN A 410 -43.25 26.53 12.40
CA GLN A 410 -42.26 27.04 13.37
C GLN A 410 -41.14 27.85 12.74
N HIS A 411 -40.80 27.59 11.48
CA HIS A 411 -39.69 28.24 10.78
C HIS A 411 -40.14 29.13 9.61
N ASN A 412 -41.42 29.53 9.56
CA ASN A 412 -42.00 30.43 8.56
C ASN A 412 -41.63 30.04 7.11
N GLY A 413 -41.65 28.74 6.78
CA GLY A 413 -41.38 28.25 5.43
C GLY A 413 -39.90 28.31 4.98
N VAL A 414 -38.95 28.65 5.86
CA VAL A 414 -37.52 28.69 5.48
C VAL A 414 -36.96 27.27 5.35
N ILE A 415 -36.98 26.74 4.13
CA ILE A 415 -36.62 25.35 3.77
C ILE A 415 -35.29 24.89 4.37
N ALA A 416 -34.30 25.77 4.45
CA ALA A 416 -32.99 25.45 5.03
C ALA A 416 -33.05 25.12 6.53
N HIS A 417 -33.92 25.82 7.28
CA HIS A 417 -34.09 25.65 8.72
C HIS A 417 -34.99 24.46 9.00
N VAL A 418 -36.06 24.32 8.21
CA VAL A 418 -36.97 23.16 8.25
C VAL A 418 -36.19 21.86 8.00
N ALA A 419 -35.38 21.80 6.94
CA ALA A 419 -34.57 20.61 6.64
C ALA A 419 -33.65 20.25 7.80
N LYS A 420 -33.03 21.25 8.43
CA LYS A 420 -32.13 21.05 9.57
C LYS A 420 -32.87 20.59 10.83
N SER A 421 -34.07 21.11 11.10
CA SER A 421 -34.85 20.72 12.29
C SER A 421 -35.42 19.32 12.20
N VAL A 422 -35.79 18.85 11.00
CA VAL A 422 -36.26 17.47 10.77
C VAL A 422 -35.14 16.48 10.40
N GLY A 423 -33.87 16.89 10.47
CA GLY A 423 -32.71 16.03 10.22
C GLY A 423 -32.54 15.58 8.76
N LEU A 424 -33.12 16.31 7.81
CA LEU A 424 -33.06 16.01 6.38
C LEU A 424 -32.10 16.93 5.63
N SER A 425 -31.55 16.44 4.51
CA SER A 425 -30.92 17.32 3.53
C SER A 425 -31.99 18.13 2.79
N ARG A 426 -31.65 19.31 2.26
CA ARG A 426 -32.61 20.15 1.50
C ARG A 426 -33.24 19.37 0.34
N GLN A 427 -32.45 18.59 -0.39
CA GLN A 427 -32.94 17.74 -1.49
C GLN A 427 -33.89 16.63 -1.01
N ALA A 428 -33.60 16.02 0.15
CA ALA A 428 -34.47 15.01 0.74
C ALA A 428 -35.80 15.59 1.27
N LEU A 429 -35.78 16.86 1.72
CA LEU A 429 -36.98 17.59 2.11
C LEU A 429 -37.84 17.95 0.88
N TYR A 430 -37.25 18.43 -0.22
CA TYR A 430 -37.98 18.74 -1.46
C TYR A 430 -38.75 17.53 -2.00
N ARG A 431 -38.10 16.37 -2.07
CA ARG A 431 -38.76 15.13 -2.51
C ARG A 431 -39.95 14.74 -1.63
N ARG A 432 -39.90 15.03 -0.33
CA ARG A 432 -41.00 14.76 0.61
C ARG A 432 -42.12 15.79 0.51
N LEU A 433 -41.81 17.07 0.30
CA LEU A 433 -42.82 18.11 0.06
C LEU A 433 -43.64 17.80 -1.20
N ASP A 434 -42.96 17.40 -2.28
CA ASP A 434 -43.61 16.99 -3.52
C ASP A 434 -44.43 15.70 -3.33
N LYS A 435 -43.91 14.72 -2.57
CA LYS A 435 -44.61 13.46 -2.25
C LYS A 435 -45.87 13.69 -1.39
N PHE A 436 -45.84 14.62 -0.44
CA PHE A 436 -46.95 14.90 0.48
C PHE A 436 -47.91 16.00 0.00
N GLY A 437 -47.60 16.65 -1.13
CA GLY A 437 -48.39 17.74 -1.72
C GLY A 437 -48.46 18.96 -0.82
N ILE A 438 -47.35 19.34 -0.17
CA ILE A 438 -47.28 20.53 0.70
C ILE A 438 -46.76 21.70 -0.16
N GLU A 439 -47.50 22.80 -0.19
CA GLU A 439 -47.07 24.03 -0.89
C GLU A 439 -45.88 24.68 -0.19
N ARG A 440 -45.04 25.36 -1.00
CA ARG A 440 -43.70 25.82 -0.62
C ARG A 440 -43.70 27.06 0.25
#